data_AF-A0A9Q0YH22-F1
#
_entry.id   AF-A0A9Q0YH22-F1
#
_cell.length_a   1.000
_cell.length_b   1.000
_cell.length_c   1.000
_cell.angle_alpha   90.00
_cell.angle_beta   90.00
_cell.angle_gamma   90.00
#
_symmetry.space_group_name_H-M   'P 1'
#
loop_
_entity.id
_entity.type
_entity.pdbx_description
1 polymer ?
#
loop_
_entity_poly.entity_id
_entity_poly.type
_entity_poly.pdbx_seq_one_letter_code
_entity_poly.pdbx_strand_id
1 'polypeptide(L)'
;MDHKVHLGILLGFTLLSLIPEADAQRCPTTCRCPIGVIDCSDRGFTELPNVTRPGTSSQLSRVDFSNNILSVLNIDKLFEFIVGLQVDELDFSSNMIAEVEGTFDAADGKDYETLNLSRNAFTEFPRNIIPVNHARVRFIIDISYNSLTELTTEMFAVGDDMTLPGFQFIATNNMISVIHPQTFQGVDLLDSIVDLRFNNLMSLSEDFAPPRGVETLRISNNPWRCDCNLRWMINFSNRLVNFTEEDPPNCETPVSVRGRPIFQLQANDFACLPFRSGPIRQNFVNMDTFVVRCPVTADPPTFDLRWDVWLPSPNGADPIQLCFNSETVGFKGLQTNPRAAFRCTASNNAGSVSIALEVLYNGQQGLEVPEDPLVPIPTQC
;
A
#
# COMPACT_ATOMS: atom_id res chain seq x y z
N MET A 1 25.61 29.24 91.16
CA MET A 1 25.37 27.79 91.28
C MET A 1 24.02 27.61 91.95
N ASP A 2 23.20 26.76 91.34
CA ASP A 2 21.99 26.08 91.84
C ASP A 2 20.63 26.81 91.86
N HIS A 3 20.00 26.75 90.68
CA HIS A 3 18.66 26.22 90.39
C HIS A 3 17.60 26.10 91.51
N LYS A 4 16.43 26.71 91.25
CA LYS A 4 15.12 26.04 91.33
C LYS A 4 14.08 26.73 90.43
N VAL A 5 13.22 25.89 89.87
CA VAL A 5 12.30 26.08 88.74
C VAL A 5 10.86 26.31 89.23
N HIS A 6 10.02 26.82 88.31
CA HIS A 6 8.54 26.96 88.27
C HIS A 6 8.03 28.40 88.51
N LEU A 7 7.16 28.98 87.68
CA LEU A 7 6.01 28.40 86.99
C LEU A 7 5.68 29.23 85.72
N GLY A 8 5.83 28.64 84.53
CA GLY A 8 5.46 29.26 83.25
C GLY A 8 4.08 28.76 82.80
N ILE A 9 3.20 29.69 82.47
CA ILE A 9 1.80 29.51 82.07
C ILE A 9 1.72 28.73 80.74
N LEU A 10 0.96 27.63 80.72
CA LEU A 10 0.57 26.94 79.50
C LEU A 10 -0.49 27.77 78.77
N LEU A 11 -0.11 28.42 77.67
CA LEU A 11 -1.04 28.83 76.61
C LEU A 11 -1.07 27.71 75.56
N GLY A 12 -2.11 26.88 75.62
CA GLY A 12 -2.38 25.88 74.60
C GLY A 12 -2.80 26.57 73.31
N PHE A 13 -1.88 26.65 72.34
CA PHE A 13 -2.22 26.86 70.94
C PHE A 13 -2.71 25.52 70.38
N THR A 14 -4.02 25.35 70.28
CA THR A 14 -4.60 24.38 69.34
C THR A 14 -4.28 24.88 67.94
N LEU A 15 -3.21 24.32 67.36
CA LEU A 15 -2.92 24.48 65.94
C LEU A 15 -4.05 23.77 65.18
N LEU A 16 -5.09 24.52 64.81
CA LEU A 16 -6.07 24.07 63.84
C LEU A 16 -5.28 23.92 62.53
N SER A 17 -4.88 22.68 62.21
CA SER A 17 -4.30 22.36 60.92
C SER A 17 -5.35 22.69 59.86
N LEU A 18 -5.21 23.86 59.23
CA LEU A 18 -5.75 24.10 57.90
C LEU A 18 -5.07 23.06 57.00
N ILE A 19 -5.71 21.91 56.84
CA ILE A 19 -5.45 21.06 55.69
C ILE A 19 -5.81 21.96 54.51
N PRO A 20 -4.88 22.33 53.61
CA PRO A 20 -5.28 22.97 52.38
C PRO A 20 -6.15 21.95 51.68
N GLU A 21 -7.43 22.28 51.50
CA GLU A 21 -8.34 21.52 50.65
C GLU A 21 -7.64 21.33 49.31
N ALA A 22 -7.15 20.10 49.10
CA ALA A 22 -6.46 19.71 47.90
C ALA A 22 -7.43 19.89 46.73
N ASP A 23 -7.18 20.91 45.91
CA ASP A 23 -7.67 21.21 44.54
C ASP A 23 -8.74 20.24 44.01
N ALA A 24 -9.88 20.19 44.71
CA ALA A 24 -10.93 19.21 44.45
C ALA A 24 -11.83 19.75 43.35
N GLN A 25 -11.93 18.95 42.29
CA GLN A 25 -12.96 18.99 41.26
C GLN A 25 -12.73 19.94 40.07
N ARG A 26 -12.00 19.43 39.07
CA ARG A 26 -11.99 19.95 37.70
C ARG A 26 -12.22 18.85 36.65
N CYS A 27 -12.87 17.76 37.05
CA CYS A 27 -13.31 16.75 36.10
C CYS A 27 -14.67 17.17 35.51
N PRO A 28 -14.87 17.13 34.19
CA PRO A 28 -16.19 17.35 33.60
C PRO A 28 -17.22 16.43 34.27
N THR A 29 -18.37 16.96 34.67
CA THR A 29 -19.40 16.19 35.41
C THR A 29 -19.94 15.00 34.62
N THR A 30 -19.86 15.08 33.30
CA THR A 30 -20.23 14.03 32.35
C THR A 30 -19.15 12.98 32.16
N CYS A 31 -17.93 13.20 32.67
CA CYS A 31 -16.78 12.33 32.53
C CYS A 31 -16.26 11.83 33.90
N ARG A 32 -15.35 10.88 33.87
CA ARG A 32 -14.64 10.35 35.05
C ARG A 32 -13.15 10.69 34.88
N CYS A 33 -12.48 11.14 35.92
CA CYS A 33 -11.08 11.53 35.80
C CYS A 33 -10.24 10.82 36.86
N PRO A 34 -9.86 9.55 36.63
CA PRO A 34 -8.83 8.92 37.45
C PRO A 34 -7.47 9.61 37.20
N ILE A 35 -6.48 9.28 38.01
CA ILE A 35 -5.14 9.89 37.91
C ILE A 35 -4.59 9.71 36.49
N GLY A 36 -4.22 10.81 35.84
CA GLY A 36 -3.60 10.81 34.51
C GLY A 36 -4.54 10.56 33.34
N VAL A 37 -5.85 10.42 33.55
CA VAL A 37 -6.82 10.11 32.48
C VAL A 37 -8.07 10.98 32.60
N ILE A 38 -8.59 11.45 31.47
CA ILE A 38 -9.94 11.99 31.35
C ILE A 38 -10.77 10.99 30.56
N ASP A 39 -11.68 10.30 31.23
CA ASP A 39 -12.51 9.22 30.69
C ASP A 39 -13.95 9.69 30.45
N CYS A 40 -14.24 10.01 29.21
CA CYS A 40 -15.53 10.39 28.65
C CYS A 40 -16.14 9.27 27.78
N SER A 41 -15.67 8.03 27.93
CA SER A 41 -16.15 6.87 27.18
C SER A 41 -17.56 6.44 27.61
N ASP A 42 -18.31 5.85 26.67
CA ASP A 42 -19.64 5.27 26.90
C ASP A 42 -20.68 6.27 27.46
N ARG A 43 -20.67 7.53 26.98
CA ARG A 43 -21.60 8.58 27.45
C ARG A 43 -22.62 9.05 26.43
N GLY A 44 -22.56 8.52 25.20
CA GLY A 44 -23.46 8.90 24.13
C GLY A 44 -23.21 10.32 23.61
N PHE A 45 -21.97 10.82 23.67
CA PHE A 45 -21.61 12.11 23.11
C PHE A 45 -21.83 12.13 21.59
N THR A 46 -22.61 13.10 21.11
CA THR A 46 -22.75 13.44 19.68
C THR A 46 -21.80 14.54 19.25
N GLU A 47 -21.30 15.32 20.21
CA GLU A 47 -20.28 16.34 20.03
C GLU A 47 -19.39 16.40 21.28
N LEU A 48 -18.20 17.00 21.14
CA LEU A 48 -17.33 17.28 22.27
C LEU A 48 -18.02 18.24 23.27
N PRO A 49 -17.96 17.97 24.59
CA PRO A 49 -18.64 18.78 25.59
C PRO A 49 -18.03 20.17 25.73
N ASN A 50 -18.88 21.17 25.98
CA ASN A 50 -18.45 22.53 26.29
C ASN A 50 -17.72 22.59 27.66
N VAL A 51 -16.69 23.42 27.72
CA VAL A 51 -15.64 23.47 28.74
C VAL A 51 -16.16 23.50 30.20
N THR A 52 -15.65 22.58 31.02
CA THR A 52 -15.39 22.81 32.45
C THR A 52 -13.90 22.56 32.68
N ARG A 53 -13.11 23.64 32.85
CA ARG A 53 -11.64 23.63 32.79
C ARG A 53 -11.04 22.55 33.70
N PRO A 54 -10.30 21.57 33.15
CA PRO A 54 -9.46 20.68 33.93
C PRO A 54 -8.36 21.43 34.71
N GLY A 55 -7.84 20.80 35.75
CA GLY A 55 -6.72 21.25 36.56
C GLY A 55 -5.56 21.85 35.79
N THR A 56 -4.96 22.87 36.39
CA THR A 56 -3.66 23.38 35.99
C THR A 56 -2.63 22.50 36.67
N SER A 57 -2.13 21.53 35.92
CA SER A 57 -0.92 20.73 36.12
C SER A 57 -1.14 19.23 36.36
N SER A 58 -0.96 18.45 35.29
CA SER A 58 -0.10 17.26 35.23
C SER A 58 -0.08 16.79 33.76
N GLN A 59 1.01 16.13 33.36
CA GLN A 59 1.03 15.37 32.10
C GLN A 59 -0.09 14.32 32.15
N LEU A 60 -0.99 14.35 31.18
CA LEU A 60 -2.07 13.38 31.04
C LEU A 60 -1.62 12.26 30.13
N SER A 61 -1.78 11.03 30.59
CA SER A 61 -1.52 9.85 29.77
C SER A 61 -2.57 9.71 28.67
N ARG A 62 -3.86 9.96 28.97
CA ARG A 62 -4.95 9.69 28.03
C ARG A 62 -6.17 10.59 28.19
N VAL A 63 -6.76 10.99 27.08
CA VAL A 63 -8.13 11.52 27.00
C VAL A 63 -8.96 10.57 26.15
N ASP A 64 -10.04 10.05 26.71
CA ASP A 64 -10.81 8.95 26.13
C ASP A 64 -12.25 9.38 25.83
N PHE A 65 -12.57 9.46 24.55
CA PHE A 65 -13.91 9.68 24.00
C PHE A 65 -14.41 8.46 23.23
N SER A 66 -13.84 7.28 23.47
CA SER A 66 -14.23 6.06 22.79
C SER A 66 -15.68 5.64 23.07
N ASN A 67 -16.26 4.82 22.19
CA ASN A 67 -17.61 4.26 22.37
C ASN A 67 -18.70 5.34 22.55
N ASN A 68 -18.64 6.37 21.72
CA ASN A 68 -19.65 7.43 21.66
C ASN A 68 -20.29 7.45 20.25
N ILE A 69 -20.99 8.53 19.90
CA ILE A 69 -21.70 8.70 18.63
C ILE A 69 -21.27 10.00 17.95
N LEU A 70 -19.99 10.37 18.10
CA LEU A 70 -19.40 11.54 17.43
C LEU A 70 -19.40 11.29 15.92
N SER A 71 -19.90 12.24 15.13
CA SER A 71 -19.87 12.18 13.66
C SER A 71 -18.77 13.04 13.02
N VAL A 72 -18.31 14.06 13.75
CA VAL A 72 -17.27 15.00 13.33
C VAL A 72 -16.31 15.19 14.49
N LEU A 73 -15.01 15.12 14.22
CA LEU A 73 -13.97 15.52 15.17
C LEU A 73 -13.58 16.98 14.89
N ASN A 74 -14.01 17.88 15.78
CA ASN A 74 -13.63 19.29 15.69
C ASN A 74 -12.36 19.54 16.53
N ILE A 75 -11.23 19.76 15.85
CA ILE A 75 -9.91 19.91 16.49
C ILE A 75 -9.87 21.16 17.37
N ASP A 76 -10.51 22.26 16.95
CA ASP A 76 -10.51 23.51 17.72
C ASP A 76 -11.19 23.31 19.09
N LYS A 77 -12.37 22.66 19.11
CA LYS A 77 -13.07 22.30 20.36
C LYS A 77 -12.26 21.33 21.21
N LEU A 78 -11.58 20.36 20.60
CA LEU A 78 -10.71 19.43 21.30
C LEU A 78 -9.59 20.18 22.03
N PHE A 79 -8.92 21.11 21.36
CA PHE A 79 -7.83 21.89 21.93
C PHE A 79 -8.28 22.89 22.97
N GLU A 80 -9.47 23.45 22.86
CA GLU A 80 -10.11 24.19 23.95
C GLU A 80 -10.36 23.29 25.18
N PHE A 81 -10.81 22.05 24.97
CA PHE A 81 -11.05 21.08 26.03
C PHE A 81 -9.77 20.66 26.77
N ILE A 82 -8.68 20.43 26.03
CA ILE A 82 -7.36 20.04 26.60
C ILE A 82 -6.40 21.24 26.79
N VAL A 83 -6.93 22.46 26.83
CA VAL A 83 -6.10 23.67 26.97
C VAL A 83 -5.21 23.60 28.21
N GLY A 84 -3.92 23.92 28.06
CA GLY A 84 -2.94 23.84 29.15
C GLY A 84 -2.54 22.43 29.60
N LEU A 85 -3.08 21.38 28.98
CA LEU A 85 -2.71 19.98 29.25
C LEU A 85 -1.76 19.46 28.17
N GLN A 86 -0.80 18.63 28.58
CA GLN A 86 0.02 17.82 27.69
C GLN A 86 -0.54 16.40 27.71
N VAL A 87 -0.95 15.89 26.57
CA VAL A 87 -1.65 14.61 26.44
C VAL A 87 -0.78 13.66 25.64
N ASP A 88 -0.61 12.42 26.10
CA ASP A 88 0.12 11.40 25.35
C ASP A 88 -0.81 10.67 24.37
N GLU A 89 -2.04 10.33 24.79
CA GLU A 89 -3.01 9.59 23.96
C GLU A 89 -4.38 10.28 23.87
N LEU A 90 -4.89 10.39 22.64
CA LEU A 90 -6.24 10.82 22.31
C LEU A 90 -7.00 9.63 21.72
N ASP A 91 -7.96 9.08 22.45
CA ASP A 91 -8.77 7.94 22.01
C ASP A 91 -10.17 8.37 21.57
N PHE A 92 -10.44 8.28 20.27
CA PHE A 92 -11.72 8.56 19.62
C PHE A 92 -12.30 7.31 18.95
N SER A 93 -11.82 6.12 19.33
CA SER A 93 -12.20 4.88 18.69
C SER A 93 -13.67 4.52 18.91
N SER A 94 -14.24 3.71 18.00
CA SER A 94 -15.62 3.23 18.12
C SER A 94 -16.65 4.36 18.20
N ASN A 95 -16.55 5.30 17.26
CA ASN A 95 -17.49 6.40 17.06
C ASN A 95 -18.08 6.32 15.63
N MET A 96 -18.71 7.39 15.15
CA MET A 96 -19.25 7.52 13.79
C MET A 96 -18.53 8.60 12.99
N ILE A 97 -17.27 8.91 13.33
CA ILE A 97 -16.56 10.06 12.79
C ILE A 97 -16.25 9.79 11.32
N ALA A 98 -16.74 10.66 10.44
CA ALA A 98 -16.46 10.60 9.00
C ALA A 98 -15.59 11.78 8.54
N GLU A 99 -15.53 12.85 9.32
CA GLU A 99 -14.87 14.10 8.96
C GLU A 99 -14.12 14.69 10.16
N VAL A 100 -13.02 15.38 9.86
CA VAL A 100 -12.24 16.16 10.82
C VAL A 100 -12.27 17.62 10.39
N GLU A 101 -12.69 18.49 11.30
CA GLU A 101 -12.71 19.94 11.12
C GLU A 101 -11.56 20.60 11.89
N GLY A 102 -11.03 21.69 11.36
CA GLY A 102 -9.87 22.39 11.92
C GLY A 102 -8.55 21.76 11.49
N THR A 103 -7.46 22.18 12.13
CA THR A 103 -6.12 21.62 11.92
C THR A 103 -5.36 21.55 13.24
N PHE A 104 -4.52 20.53 13.39
CA PHE A 104 -3.57 20.47 14.49
C PHE A 104 -2.51 21.59 14.42
N ASP A 105 -2.37 22.27 13.27
CA ASP A 105 -1.39 23.34 13.04
C ASP A 105 -1.71 24.65 13.78
N ALA A 106 -2.95 24.84 14.23
CA ALA A 106 -3.38 26.04 14.92
C ALA A 106 -2.93 26.10 16.39
N ALA A 107 -2.34 25.02 16.91
CA ALA A 107 -1.96 24.92 18.32
C ALA A 107 -0.46 24.60 18.49
N ASP A 108 0.36 25.65 18.41
CA ASP A 108 1.77 25.61 18.82
C ASP A 108 1.93 24.89 20.17
N GLY A 109 2.72 23.81 20.19
CA GLY A 109 3.07 23.08 21.41
C GLY A 109 2.00 22.10 21.94
N LYS A 110 1.02 21.71 21.11
CA LYS A 110 0.05 20.65 21.43
C LYS A 110 0.39 19.33 20.73
N ASP A 111 1.42 18.66 21.24
CA ASP A 111 1.84 17.35 20.74
C ASP A 111 1.20 16.19 21.52
N TYR A 112 0.77 15.17 20.78
CA TYR A 112 0.28 13.89 21.29
C TYR A 112 1.09 12.76 20.67
N GLU A 113 1.29 11.66 21.41
CA GLU A 113 2.00 10.51 20.89
C GLU A 113 1.09 9.59 20.10
N THR A 114 -0.19 9.47 20.49
CA THR A 114 -1.14 8.54 19.86
C THR A 114 -2.49 9.21 19.62
N LEU A 115 -2.97 9.14 18.39
CA LEU A 115 -4.34 9.45 18.01
C LEU A 115 -5.01 8.17 17.49
N ASN A 116 -5.95 7.66 18.28
CA ASN A 116 -6.72 6.48 17.94
C ASN A 116 -8.08 6.89 17.35
N LEU A 117 -8.20 6.75 16.04
CA LEU A 117 -9.40 6.96 15.22
C LEU A 117 -9.96 5.63 14.69
N SER A 118 -9.56 4.49 15.27
CA SER A 118 -10.02 3.19 14.81
C SER A 118 -11.53 3.01 14.97
N ARG A 119 -12.14 2.16 14.13
CA ARG A 119 -13.59 1.85 14.19
C ARG A 119 -14.46 3.10 14.08
N ASN A 120 -14.23 3.88 13.04
CA ASN A 120 -15.00 5.07 12.70
C ASN A 120 -15.59 4.92 11.28
N ALA A 121 -15.99 6.02 10.64
CA ALA A 121 -16.64 6.05 9.34
C ALA A 121 -15.81 6.75 8.25
N PHE A 122 -14.47 6.83 8.40
CA PHE A 122 -13.61 7.47 7.42
C PHE A 122 -13.57 6.70 6.10
N THR A 123 -13.84 7.39 4.98
CA THR A 123 -13.67 6.87 3.61
C THR A 123 -12.41 7.38 2.92
N GLU A 124 -11.86 8.49 3.42
CA GLU A 124 -10.59 9.08 3.00
C GLU A 124 -9.75 9.43 4.23
N PHE A 125 -8.43 9.53 4.04
CA PHE A 125 -7.55 9.93 5.12
C PHE A 125 -7.76 11.42 5.44
N PRO A 126 -8.01 11.80 6.70
CA PRO A 126 -8.24 13.20 7.05
C PRO A 126 -6.92 13.99 6.98
N ARG A 127 -6.81 14.93 6.03
CA ARG A 127 -5.55 15.64 5.73
C ARG A 127 -5.01 16.48 6.90
N ASN A 128 -5.88 16.92 7.80
CA ASN A 128 -5.54 17.93 8.81
C ASN A 128 -5.16 17.34 10.18
N ILE A 129 -4.94 16.02 10.28
CA ILE A 129 -4.59 15.37 11.55
C ILE A 129 -3.09 15.26 11.80
N ILE A 130 -2.26 15.39 10.76
CA ILE A 130 -0.80 15.37 10.91
C ILE A 130 -0.34 16.80 11.25
N PRO A 131 0.20 17.05 12.46
CA PRO A 131 0.66 18.37 12.84
C PRO A 131 1.91 18.77 12.03
N VAL A 132 1.98 20.01 11.52
CA VAL A 132 3.15 20.56 10.79
C VAL A 132 4.45 20.48 11.61
N ASN A 133 4.38 20.74 12.90
CA ASN A 133 5.53 20.69 13.82
C ASN A 133 5.22 19.71 14.94
N HIS A 134 5.87 18.56 14.93
CA HIS A 134 5.74 17.56 15.99
C HIS A 134 7.07 17.39 16.72
N ALA A 135 7.15 17.81 17.98
CA ALA A 135 8.41 17.77 18.74
C ALA A 135 8.61 16.45 19.51
N ARG A 136 7.62 15.56 19.56
CA ARG A 136 7.75 14.27 20.22
C ARG A 136 8.42 13.23 19.33
N VAL A 137 9.12 12.31 19.99
CA VAL A 137 9.94 11.24 19.38
C VAL A 137 9.08 10.12 18.77
N ARG A 138 7.77 10.09 19.04
CA ARG A 138 6.85 9.07 18.55
C ARG A 138 5.52 9.69 18.19
N PHE A 139 5.00 9.33 17.02
CA PHE A 139 3.72 9.81 16.51
C PHE A 139 2.94 8.63 15.93
N ILE A 140 1.83 8.24 16.55
CA ILE A 140 1.03 7.08 16.17
C ILE A 140 -0.35 7.57 15.72
N ILE A 141 -0.75 7.19 14.52
CA ILE A 141 -2.11 7.33 14.04
C ILE A 141 -2.67 5.93 13.80
N ASP A 142 -3.68 5.56 14.57
CA ASP A 142 -4.47 4.35 14.31
C ASP A 142 -5.80 4.73 13.67
N ILE A 143 -5.95 4.39 12.39
CA ILE A 143 -7.18 4.57 11.60
C ILE A 143 -7.73 3.22 11.13
N SER A 144 -7.41 2.14 11.85
CA SER A 144 -7.86 0.80 11.53
C SER A 144 -9.38 0.62 11.61
N TYR A 145 -9.94 -0.38 10.93
CA TYR A 145 -11.39 -0.65 10.93
C TYR A 145 -12.23 0.55 10.48
N ASN A 146 -11.78 1.26 9.45
CA ASN A 146 -12.54 2.29 8.76
C ASN A 146 -12.92 1.79 7.36
N SER A 147 -13.25 2.69 6.43
CA SER A 147 -13.61 2.37 5.04
C SER A 147 -12.73 3.10 4.02
N LEU A 148 -11.45 3.34 4.36
CA LEU A 148 -10.49 4.00 3.47
C LEU A 148 -10.29 3.20 2.18
N THR A 149 -10.33 3.85 1.03
CA THR A 149 -10.21 3.16 -0.28
C THR A 149 -8.86 3.36 -0.99
N GLU A 150 -8.15 4.42 -0.65
CA GLU A 150 -6.86 4.78 -1.26
C GLU A 150 -5.97 5.60 -0.32
N LEU A 151 -4.67 5.57 -0.57
CA LEU A 151 -3.71 6.50 0.01
C LEU A 151 -3.24 7.47 -1.09
N THR A 152 -3.37 8.77 -0.84
CA THR A 152 -3.16 9.84 -1.85
C THR A 152 -1.89 10.64 -1.57
N THR A 153 -1.47 11.48 -2.52
CA THR A 153 -0.29 12.36 -2.38
C THR A 153 -0.39 13.37 -1.27
N GLU A 154 -1.60 13.72 -0.84
CA GLU A 154 -1.80 14.84 0.10
C GLU A 154 -1.83 14.41 1.56
N MET A 155 -1.70 13.11 1.83
CA MET A 155 -1.72 12.60 3.20
C MET A 155 -0.57 13.13 4.06
N PHE A 156 0.60 13.30 3.45
CA PHE A 156 1.85 13.70 4.12
C PHE A 156 2.45 14.97 3.50
N ALA A 157 1.70 15.71 2.68
CA ALA A 157 2.18 16.90 1.97
C ALA A 157 2.39 18.13 2.89
N VAL A 158 2.44 17.93 4.20
CA VAL A 158 2.54 18.98 5.21
C VAL A 158 4.01 19.37 5.36
N GLY A 159 4.45 20.34 4.55
CA GLY A 159 5.79 20.92 4.62
C GLY A 159 6.86 20.08 3.95
N ASP A 160 7.58 20.66 2.99
CA ASP A 160 8.78 20.05 2.44
C ASP A 160 9.80 19.83 3.58
N ASP A 161 10.36 18.62 3.68
CA ASP A 161 11.45 18.25 4.62
C ASP A 161 11.02 17.97 6.08
N MET A 162 9.78 17.50 6.27
CA MET A 162 9.29 17.09 7.59
C MET A 162 9.96 15.77 8.03
N THR A 163 10.55 15.74 9.23
CA THR A 163 11.04 14.50 9.85
C THR A 163 10.07 14.03 10.92
N LEU A 164 9.59 12.80 10.79
CA LEU A 164 8.69 12.15 11.74
C LEU A 164 9.37 10.92 12.36
N PRO A 165 10.17 11.09 13.44
CA PRO A 165 10.81 9.96 14.11
C PRO A 165 9.77 9.08 14.79
N GLY A 166 9.96 7.76 14.71
CA GLY A 166 9.11 6.77 15.37
C GLY A 166 7.65 6.81 14.91
N PHE A 167 7.37 7.30 13.70
CA PHE A 167 6.01 7.42 13.20
C PHE A 167 5.37 6.06 12.93
N GLN A 168 4.13 5.88 13.35
CA GLN A 168 3.39 4.65 13.15
C GLN A 168 2.04 4.94 12.53
N PHE A 169 1.86 4.54 11.27
CA PHE A 169 0.60 4.60 10.58
C PHE A 169 -0.04 3.21 10.57
N ILE A 170 -1.11 3.06 11.34
CA ILE A 170 -1.84 1.79 11.48
C ILE A 170 -3.18 1.94 10.76
N ALA A 171 -3.30 1.37 9.56
CA ALA A 171 -4.49 1.44 8.71
C ALA A 171 -5.00 0.05 8.31
N THR A 172 -4.95 -0.90 9.26
CA THR A 172 -5.43 -2.27 9.03
C THR A 172 -6.95 -2.34 8.91
N ASN A 173 -7.47 -3.38 8.26
CA ASN A 173 -8.92 -3.62 8.15
C ASN A 173 -9.67 -2.44 7.51
N ASN A 174 -9.13 -1.93 6.40
CA ASN A 174 -9.76 -0.91 5.57
C ASN A 174 -10.07 -1.51 4.18
N MET A 175 -10.42 -0.67 3.21
CA MET A 175 -10.71 -1.08 1.83
C MET A 175 -9.64 -0.58 0.83
N ILE A 176 -8.43 -0.29 1.31
CA ILE A 176 -7.39 0.37 0.51
C ILE A 176 -6.99 -0.53 -0.65
N SER A 177 -7.16 -0.03 -1.87
CA SER A 177 -6.88 -0.78 -3.11
C SER A 177 -5.75 -0.16 -3.93
N VAL A 178 -5.42 1.11 -3.69
CA VAL A 178 -4.38 1.86 -4.39
C VAL A 178 -3.58 2.69 -3.40
N ILE A 179 -2.25 2.72 -3.60
CA ILE A 179 -1.33 3.64 -2.91
C ILE A 179 -0.68 4.47 -4.00
N HIS A 180 -0.85 5.79 -3.94
CA HIS A 180 -0.22 6.68 -4.89
C HIS A 180 1.32 6.63 -4.73
N PRO A 181 2.13 6.59 -5.81
CA PRO A 181 3.59 6.49 -5.71
C PRO A 181 4.26 7.58 -4.86
N GLN A 182 3.65 8.77 -4.83
CA GLN A 182 4.12 9.94 -4.09
C GLN A 182 3.41 10.14 -2.74
N THR A 183 2.69 9.14 -2.22
CA THR A 183 1.98 9.25 -0.92
C THR A 183 2.88 9.77 0.19
N PHE A 184 4.12 9.27 0.24
CA PHE A 184 5.08 9.61 1.29
C PHE A 184 6.20 10.55 0.80
N GLN A 185 6.00 11.25 -0.30
CA GLN A 185 7.01 12.18 -0.81
C GLN A 185 7.14 13.37 0.14
N GLY A 186 8.38 13.80 0.41
CA GLY A 186 8.66 15.01 1.19
C GLY A 186 8.75 14.80 2.71
N VAL A 187 8.55 13.56 3.19
CA VAL A 187 8.64 13.23 4.62
C VAL A 187 9.71 12.17 4.87
N ASP A 188 10.56 12.41 5.85
CA ASP A 188 11.53 11.45 6.37
C ASP A 188 10.92 10.70 7.56
N LEU A 189 10.58 9.42 7.34
CA LEU A 189 9.91 8.54 8.29
C LEU A 189 10.92 7.66 9.04
N LEU A 190 11.82 8.26 9.82
CA LEU A 190 12.84 7.53 10.59
C LEU A 190 12.19 6.57 11.61
N ASP A 191 12.67 5.32 11.70
CA ASP A 191 12.22 4.29 12.64
C ASP A 191 10.69 4.06 12.60
N SER A 192 10.11 4.17 11.41
CA SER A 192 8.66 4.20 11.23
C SER A 192 8.06 2.86 10.83
N ILE A 193 6.79 2.68 11.22
CA ILE A 193 5.97 1.51 10.92
C ILE A 193 4.77 1.92 10.09
N VAL A 194 4.58 1.27 8.95
CA VAL A 194 3.37 1.40 8.13
C VAL A 194 2.67 0.04 8.11
N ASP A 195 1.46 -0.04 8.67
CA ASP A 195 0.68 -1.28 8.77
C ASP A 195 -0.60 -1.19 7.93
N LEU A 196 -0.60 -1.88 6.78
CA LEU A 196 -1.65 -1.90 5.77
C LEU A 196 -2.26 -3.30 5.61
N ARG A 197 -2.14 -4.15 6.63
CA ARG A 197 -2.70 -5.51 6.59
C ARG A 197 -4.22 -5.50 6.49
N PHE A 198 -4.81 -6.55 5.93
CA PHE A 198 -6.27 -6.69 5.79
C PHE A 198 -6.89 -5.52 4.99
N ASN A 199 -6.35 -5.28 3.80
CA ASN A 199 -6.84 -4.31 2.84
C ASN A 199 -7.11 -5.00 1.48
N ASN A 200 -7.37 -4.22 0.44
CA ASN A 200 -7.70 -4.69 -0.91
C ASN A 200 -6.58 -4.47 -1.94
N LEU A 201 -5.32 -4.36 -1.50
CA LEU A 201 -4.19 -4.15 -2.40
C LEU A 201 -3.98 -5.37 -3.29
N MET A 202 -4.11 -5.18 -4.60
CA MET A 202 -3.82 -6.21 -5.59
C MET A 202 -2.43 -6.07 -6.19
N SER A 203 -1.87 -4.87 -6.18
CA SER A 203 -0.55 -4.56 -6.72
C SER A 203 0.04 -3.35 -6.01
N LEU A 204 1.34 -3.14 -6.18
CA LEU A 204 2.05 -1.95 -5.76
C LEU A 204 2.81 -1.40 -6.98
N SER A 205 2.83 -0.08 -7.16
CA SER A 205 3.55 0.55 -8.27
C SER A 205 5.06 0.42 -8.08
N GLU A 206 5.81 0.13 -9.14
CA GLU A 206 7.29 0.14 -9.11
C GLU A 206 7.86 1.52 -8.78
N ASP A 207 7.12 2.58 -9.12
CA ASP A 207 7.44 3.96 -8.77
C ASP A 207 7.18 4.27 -7.28
N PHE A 208 6.60 3.35 -6.52
CA PHE A 208 6.44 3.51 -5.08
C PHE A 208 7.81 3.57 -4.42
N ALA A 209 8.23 4.79 -4.10
CA ALA A 209 9.42 5.06 -3.31
C ALA A 209 9.01 5.08 -1.84
N PRO A 210 9.31 4.03 -1.04
CA PRO A 210 9.15 4.14 0.40
C PRO A 210 10.02 5.31 0.88
N PRO A 211 9.51 6.17 1.78
CA PRO A 211 10.27 7.29 2.29
C PRO A 211 11.52 6.78 3.02
N ARG A 212 12.57 7.59 3.04
CA ARG A 212 13.82 7.20 3.71
C ARG A 212 13.53 7.00 5.20
N GLY A 213 14.06 5.90 5.76
CA GLY A 213 13.95 5.62 7.19
C GLY A 213 12.81 4.68 7.59
N VAL A 214 11.90 4.27 6.68
CA VAL A 214 10.87 3.29 7.03
C VAL A 214 11.53 1.99 7.45
N GLU A 215 11.31 1.64 8.72
CA GLU A 215 11.90 0.44 9.29
C GLU A 215 11.05 -0.78 8.91
N THR A 216 9.73 -0.67 9.04
CA THR A 216 8.79 -1.79 8.88
C THR A 216 7.58 -1.42 8.01
N LEU A 217 7.31 -2.22 6.97
CA LEU A 217 6.08 -2.15 6.17
C LEU A 217 5.34 -3.50 6.24
N ARG A 218 4.12 -3.50 6.80
CA ARG A 218 3.28 -4.69 6.91
C ARG A 218 2.16 -4.64 5.89
N ILE A 219 2.16 -5.60 4.98
CA ILE A 219 1.26 -5.65 3.81
C ILE A 219 0.65 -7.06 3.57
N SER A 220 0.73 -7.93 4.57
CA SER A 220 0.09 -9.24 4.54
C SER A 220 -1.45 -9.12 4.45
N ASN A 221 -2.13 -10.23 4.17
CA ASN A 221 -3.60 -10.28 4.11
C ASN A 221 -4.21 -9.25 3.14
N ASN A 222 -3.60 -9.12 1.97
CA ASN A 222 -4.09 -8.34 0.85
C ASN A 222 -4.20 -9.28 -0.38
N PRO A 223 -5.14 -9.06 -1.31
CA PRO A 223 -5.38 -9.93 -2.46
C PRO A 223 -4.34 -9.75 -3.58
N TRP A 224 -3.06 -9.95 -3.27
CA TRP A 224 -1.95 -9.72 -4.18
C TRP A 224 -2.08 -10.52 -5.48
N ARG A 225 -1.98 -9.82 -6.62
CA ARG A 225 -1.88 -10.37 -7.96
C ARG A 225 -0.42 -10.45 -8.36
N CYS A 226 0.15 -11.63 -8.20
CA CYS A 226 1.53 -11.95 -8.55
C CYS A 226 1.68 -12.25 -10.05
N ASP A 227 1.29 -11.30 -10.89
CA ASP A 227 1.56 -11.32 -12.33
C ASP A 227 2.87 -10.58 -12.66
N CYS A 228 3.17 -10.42 -13.95
CA CYS A 228 4.40 -9.75 -14.38
C CYS A 228 4.56 -8.33 -13.82
N ASN A 229 3.47 -7.59 -13.55
CA ASN A 229 3.53 -6.21 -13.08
C ASN A 229 3.96 -6.11 -11.60
N LEU A 230 3.84 -7.20 -10.84
CA LEU A 230 4.28 -7.26 -9.44
C LEU A 230 5.69 -7.87 -9.29
N ARG A 231 6.35 -8.27 -10.39
CA ARG A 231 7.67 -8.92 -10.36
C ARG A 231 8.73 -8.11 -9.60
N TRP A 232 8.68 -6.78 -9.71
CA TRP A 232 9.63 -5.88 -9.05
C TRP A 232 9.58 -6.01 -7.51
N MET A 233 8.47 -6.47 -6.94
CA MET A 233 8.27 -6.63 -5.50
C MET A 233 9.25 -7.62 -4.87
N ILE A 234 9.80 -8.58 -5.63
CA ILE A 234 10.86 -9.48 -5.13
C ILE A 234 12.10 -8.69 -4.68
N ASN A 235 12.44 -7.61 -5.40
CA ASN A 235 13.61 -6.78 -5.08
C ASN A 235 13.30 -5.67 -4.07
N PHE A 236 12.02 -5.37 -3.87
CA PHE A 236 11.56 -4.35 -2.94
C PHE A 236 11.91 -4.68 -1.49
N SER A 237 11.93 -5.97 -1.10
CA SER A 237 12.32 -6.40 0.25
C SER A 237 13.71 -5.91 0.66
N ASN A 238 14.65 -5.79 -0.30
CA ASN A 238 16.01 -5.33 -0.04
C ASN A 238 16.09 -3.83 0.30
N ARG A 239 15.00 -3.09 0.13
CA ARG A 239 14.91 -1.64 0.42
C ARG A 239 14.40 -1.34 1.84
N LEU A 240 13.95 -2.35 2.58
CA LEU A 240 13.39 -2.19 3.93
C LEU A 240 14.28 -2.87 4.96
N VAL A 241 14.37 -2.29 6.16
CA VAL A 241 15.25 -2.79 7.24
C VAL A 241 14.68 -4.08 7.84
N ASN A 242 13.38 -4.08 8.18
CA ASN A 242 12.71 -5.19 8.83
C ASN A 242 11.45 -5.59 8.05
N PHE A 243 11.59 -6.58 7.18
CA PHE A 243 10.44 -7.29 6.63
C PHE A 243 9.98 -8.36 7.63
N THR A 244 8.70 -8.41 8.00
CA THR A 244 8.21 -9.41 8.96
C THR A 244 8.17 -10.78 8.31
N GLU A 245 9.25 -11.57 8.46
CA GLU A 245 9.29 -12.99 8.06
C GLU A 245 8.17 -13.81 8.72
N GLU A 246 7.69 -13.37 9.89
CA GLU A 246 6.59 -13.99 10.63
C GLU A 246 5.22 -13.85 9.95
N ASP A 247 5.02 -12.83 9.08
CA ASP A 247 3.74 -12.53 8.44
C ASP A 247 3.94 -12.01 7.00
N PRO A 248 4.32 -12.89 6.04
CA PRO A 248 4.63 -12.48 4.69
C PRO A 248 3.38 -12.20 3.84
N PRO A 249 3.45 -11.29 2.86
CA PRO A 249 2.43 -11.11 1.85
C PRO A 249 2.43 -12.32 0.92
N ASN A 250 1.25 -12.92 0.78
CA ASN A 250 1.04 -14.11 -0.02
C ASN A 250 0.23 -13.75 -1.27
N CYS A 251 0.52 -14.42 -2.38
CA CYS A 251 -0.23 -14.26 -3.61
C CYS A 251 -1.65 -14.80 -3.46
N GLU A 252 -2.65 -14.04 -3.90
CA GLU A 252 -4.03 -14.54 -4.05
C GLU A 252 -4.28 -15.02 -5.48
N THR A 253 -3.65 -14.36 -6.46
CA THR A 253 -3.72 -14.71 -7.87
C THR A 253 -2.33 -14.58 -8.52
N PRO A 254 -2.07 -15.28 -9.64
CA PRO A 254 -2.87 -16.34 -10.25
C PRO A 254 -2.88 -17.65 -9.43
N VAL A 255 -3.72 -18.62 -9.84
CA VAL A 255 -3.88 -19.92 -9.14
C VAL A 255 -2.57 -20.70 -9.04
N SER A 256 -1.66 -20.56 -10.01
CA SER A 256 -0.36 -21.25 -10.02
C SER A 256 0.55 -20.90 -8.84
N VAL A 257 0.38 -19.71 -8.25
CA VAL A 257 1.20 -19.23 -7.13
C VAL A 257 0.36 -18.88 -5.89
N ARG A 258 -0.95 -19.15 -5.90
CA ARG A 258 -1.86 -18.81 -4.80
C ARG A 258 -1.39 -19.41 -3.48
N GLY A 259 -1.39 -18.58 -2.44
CA GLY A 259 -0.94 -18.91 -1.08
C GLY A 259 0.59 -18.91 -0.89
N ARG A 260 1.38 -18.76 -1.96
CA ARG A 260 2.84 -18.71 -1.83
C ARG A 260 3.30 -17.31 -1.39
N PRO A 261 4.30 -17.20 -0.50
CA PRO A 261 4.89 -15.91 -0.12
C PRO A 261 5.60 -15.24 -1.30
N ILE A 262 5.32 -13.95 -1.52
CA ILE A 262 5.86 -13.16 -2.66
C ILE A 262 7.38 -13.22 -2.73
N PHE A 263 8.08 -13.07 -1.59
CA PHE A 263 9.55 -13.03 -1.56
C PHE A 263 10.23 -14.39 -1.68
N GLN A 264 9.46 -15.49 -1.68
CA GLN A 264 9.97 -16.84 -1.94
C GLN A 264 9.75 -17.29 -3.39
N LEU A 265 9.10 -16.45 -4.20
CA LEU A 265 8.89 -16.70 -5.63
C LEU A 265 10.13 -16.28 -6.44
N GLN A 266 10.28 -16.91 -7.60
CA GLN A 266 11.30 -16.55 -8.58
C GLN A 266 10.75 -15.54 -9.59
N ALA A 267 11.62 -14.79 -10.26
CA ALA A 267 11.20 -13.78 -11.25
C ALA A 267 10.26 -14.34 -12.34
N ASN A 268 10.49 -15.60 -12.76
CA ASN A 268 9.66 -16.27 -13.78
C ASN A 268 8.30 -16.73 -13.26
N ASP A 269 8.09 -16.85 -11.94
CA ASP A 269 6.78 -17.17 -11.36
C ASP A 269 5.78 -16.02 -11.59
N PHE A 270 6.28 -14.78 -11.67
CA PHE A 270 5.52 -13.59 -12.01
C PHE A 270 5.39 -13.48 -13.53
N ALA A 271 4.30 -13.96 -14.09
CA ALA A 271 4.08 -13.96 -15.53
C ALA A 271 2.74 -13.31 -15.91
N CYS A 272 2.69 -12.73 -17.10
CA CYS A 272 1.48 -12.27 -17.77
C CYS A 272 1.21 -13.12 -19.00
N LEU A 273 -0.06 -13.26 -19.37
CA LEU A 273 -0.45 -14.04 -20.55
C LEU A 273 0.24 -13.49 -21.80
N PRO A 274 0.83 -14.36 -22.66
CA PRO A 274 1.37 -13.93 -23.94
C PRO A 274 0.30 -13.20 -24.76
N PHE A 275 0.68 -12.12 -25.45
CA PHE A 275 -0.25 -11.33 -26.25
C PHE A 275 0.29 -11.09 -27.65
N ARG A 276 -0.62 -10.89 -28.61
CA ARG A 276 -0.27 -10.61 -29.99
C ARG A 276 0.35 -9.22 -30.12
N SER A 277 1.53 -9.12 -30.71
CA SER A 277 2.27 -7.86 -30.90
C SER A 277 2.59 -7.52 -32.37
N GLY A 278 2.20 -8.38 -33.31
CA GLY A 278 2.51 -8.19 -34.74
C GLY A 278 1.37 -8.58 -35.71
N PRO A 279 1.57 -8.49 -37.03
CA PRO A 279 0.54 -8.77 -38.02
C PRO A 279 0.21 -10.27 -38.12
N ILE A 280 -1.09 -10.60 -38.26
CA ILE A 280 -1.59 -11.97 -38.51
C ILE A 280 -1.30 -12.42 -39.95
N ARG A 281 -1.40 -11.47 -40.90
CA ARG A 281 -1.09 -11.69 -42.31
C ARG A 281 0.36 -11.35 -42.56
N GLN A 282 1.11 -12.33 -43.05
CA GLN A 282 2.50 -12.15 -43.45
C GLN A 282 2.59 -12.35 -44.95
N ASN A 283 3.05 -11.30 -45.65
CA ASN A 283 3.19 -11.30 -47.10
C ASN A 283 4.65 -11.51 -47.44
N PHE A 284 4.93 -12.50 -48.29
CA PHE A 284 6.28 -12.79 -48.77
C PHE A 284 6.33 -12.65 -50.28
N VAL A 285 7.40 -12.03 -50.79
CA VAL A 285 7.61 -11.74 -52.21
C VAL A 285 9.04 -12.16 -52.57
N ASN A 286 9.21 -12.85 -53.71
CA ASN A 286 10.52 -13.19 -54.29
C ASN A 286 11.52 -13.92 -53.36
N MET A 287 11.06 -14.85 -52.52
CA MET A 287 11.93 -15.65 -51.64
C MET A 287 11.85 -17.15 -51.94
N ASP A 288 13.02 -17.80 -52.13
CA ASP A 288 13.16 -19.26 -52.23
C ASP A 288 12.94 -19.97 -50.88
N THR A 289 13.12 -19.22 -49.78
CA THR A 289 12.86 -19.64 -48.40
C THR A 289 12.36 -18.44 -47.63
N PHE A 290 11.19 -18.56 -46.98
CA PHE A 290 10.69 -17.53 -46.08
C PHE A 290 10.45 -18.08 -44.68
N VAL A 291 10.59 -17.20 -43.69
CA VAL A 291 10.54 -17.52 -42.26
C VAL A 291 9.30 -16.86 -41.65
N VAL A 292 8.37 -17.66 -41.15
CA VAL A 292 7.17 -17.21 -40.45
C VAL A 292 7.48 -17.16 -38.96
N ARG A 293 7.34 -15.99 -38.35
CA ARG A 293 7.43 -15.81 -36.89
C ARG A 293 6.05 -15.74 -36.28
N CYS A 294 5.89 -16.26 -35.07
CA CYS A 294 4.67 -16.03 -34.31
C CYS A 294 4.66 -14.57 -33.83
N PRO A 295 3.65 -13.75 -34.14
CA PRO A 295 3.58 -12.35 -33.76
C PRO A 295 3.12 -12.21 -32.31
N VAL A 296 3.87 -12.80 -31.39
CA VAL A 296 3.55 -12.89 -29.97
C VAL A 296 4.68 -12.30 -29.14
N THR A 297 4.31 -11.62 -28.06
CA THR A 297 5.21 -11.18 -27.01
C THR A 297 4.71 -11.75 -25.68
N ALA A 298 5.62 -12.08 -24.79
CA ALA A 298 5.29 -12.58 -23.47
C ALA A 298 6.14 -11.87 -22.41
N ASP A 299 5.63 -11.86 -21.19
CA ASP A 299 6.37 -11.46 -20.00
C ASP A 299 6.24 -12.56 -18.93
N PRO A 300 7.32 -13.25 -18.52
CA PRO A 300 8.72 -13.07 -18.95
C PRO A 300 8.90 -13.35 -20.45
N PRO A 301 9.99 -12.83 -21.08
CA PRO A 301 10.25 -13.01 -22.51
C PRO A 301 10.52 -14.47 -22.89
N THR A 302 10.76 -15.34 -21.91
CA THR A 302 10.86 -16.80 -22.10
C THR A 302 9.48 -17.44 -22.10
N PHE A 303 9.11 -18.08 -23.21
CA PHE A 303 7.85 -18.81 -23.37
C PHE A 303 8.05 -20.02 -24.30
N ASP A 304 7.21 -21.04 -24.12
CA ASP A 304 7.16 -22.20 -25.00
C ASP A 304 6.30 -21.90 -26.23
N LEU A 305 6.83 -22.14 -27.42
CA LEU A 305 6.12 -21.95 -28.68
C LEU A 305 5.83 -23.30 -29.34
N ARG A 306 4.58 -23.54 -29.71
CA ARG A 306 4.14 -24.72 -30.49
C ARG A 306 3.48 -24.28 -31.78
N TRP A 307 3.73 -25.01 -32.86
CA TRP A 307 3.18 -24.73 -34.19
C TRP A 307 2.29 -25.87 -34.67
N ASP A 308 1.07 -25.54 -35.09
CA ASP A 308 0.13 -26.46 -35.74
C ASP A 308 -0.17 -25.96 -37.16
N VAL A 309 -0.15 -26.87 -38.14
CA VAL A 309 -0.53 -26.58 -39.53
C VAL A 309 -2.03 -26.83 -39.69
N TRP A 310 -2.81 -25.81 -40.04
CA TRP A 310 -4.27 -25.95 -40.09
C TRP A 310 -4.80 -26.26 -41.49
N LEU A 311 -4.10 -25.86 -42.57
CA LEU A 311 -4.54 -26.13 -43.95
C LEU A 311 -3.35 -26.42 -44.89
N PRO A 312 -3.26 -27.61 -45.52
CA PRO A 312 -2.78 -27.70 -46.89
C PRO A 312 -3.92 -27.25 -47.83
N SER A 313 -3.60 -26.51 -48.90
CA SER A 313 -4.58 -26.19 -49.96
C SER A 313 -5.26 -27.49 -50.45
N PRO A 314 -6.60 -27.52 -50.63
CA PRO A 314 -7.34 -28.71 -51.09
C PRO A 314 -7.06 -29.14 -52.53
N ASN A 315 -6.29 -28.39 -53.32
CA ASN A 315 -6.06 -28.70 -54.73
C ASN A 315 -4.55 -28.67 -55.00
N GLY A 316 -3.99 -29.85 -55.27
CA GLY A 316 -2.56 -30.14 -55.17
C GLY A 316 -1.63 -29.24 -55.97
N ALA A 317 -0.46 -28.97 -55.36
CA ALA A 317 0.83 -28.80 -56.01
C ALA A 317 1.92 -28.90 -54.93
N ASP A 318 2.89 -29.78 -55.19
CA ASP A 318 4.16 -30.05 -54.50
C ASP A 318 4.19 -30.52 -53.04
N PRO A 319 5.06 -31.50 -52.70
CA PRO A 319 5.36 -31.85 -51.31
C PRO A 319 6.08 -30.66 -50.66
N ILE A 320 5.33 -29.85 -49.93
CA ILE A 320 5.87 -28.75 -49.14
C ILE A 320 6.77 -29.35 -48.05
N GLN A 321 8.09 -29.14 -48.14
CA GLN A 321 9.01 -29.46 -47.05
C GLN A 321 8.92 -28.34 -46.01
N LEU A 322 8.26 -28.63 -44.89
CA LEU A 322 8.18 -27.75 -43.73
C LEU A 322 9.40 -27.98 -42.86
N CYS A 323 10.11 -26.91 -42.53
CA CYS A 323 11.27 -26.97 -41.64
C CYS A 323 10.94 -26.11 -40.40
N PHE A 324 11.08 -26.71 -39.23
CA PHE A 324 10.71 -26.10 -37.96
C PHE A 324 11.97 -25.84 -37.14
N ASN A 325 12.01 -24.71 -36.44
CA ASN A 325 12.82 -24.58 -35.23
C ASN A 325 11.90 -24.13 -34.06
N SER A 326 12.48 -23.92 -32.88
CA SER A 326 11.73 -23.53 -31.67
C SER A 326 10.94 -22.22 -31.80
N GLU A 327 11.30 -21.35 -32.76
CA GLU A 327 10.75 -19.99 -32.86
C GLU A 327 10.00 -19.72 -34.18
N THR A 328 10.32 -20.47 -35.23
CA THR A 328 9.93 -20.14 -36.60
C THR A 328 9.56 -21.35 -37.44
N VAL A 329 8.71 -21.12 -38.43
CA VAL A 329 8.39 -22.08 -39.48
C VAL A 329 8.96 -21.58 -40.80
N GLY A 330 9.79 -22.41 -41.44
CA GLY A 330 10.38 -22.16 -42.75
C GLY A 330 9.81 -23.07 -43.82
N PHE A 331 9.88 -22.61 -45.07
CA PHE A 331 9.45 -23.34 -46.25
C PHE A 331 10.55 -23.38 -47.32
N LYS A 332 10.64 -24.47 -48.07
CA LYS A 332 11.50 -24.58 -49.24
C LYS A 332 10.74 -25.12 -50.45
N GLY A 333 10.92 -24.48 -51.62
CA GLY A 333 10.46 -25.01 -52.90
C GLY A 333 9.03 -24.65 -53.33
N LEU A 334 8.52 -23.47 -52.99
CA LEU A 334 7.18 -23.04 -53.38
C LEU A 334 7.16 -22.51 -54.84
N GLN A 335 6.55 -23.25 -55.77
CA GLN A 335 6.46 -22.88 -57.19
C GLN A 335 5.17 -22.14 -57.58
N THR A 336 4.12 -22.17 -56.77
CA THR A 336 2.81 -21.54 -57.06
C THR A 336 2.24 -20.87 -55.81
N ASN A 337 1.55 -19.73 -55.92
CA ASN A 337 0.91 -18.96 -54.82
C ASN A 337 0.16 -19.83 -53.78
N PRO A 338 0.77 -20.29 -52.68
CA PRO A 338 0.07 -21.08 -51.70
C PRO A 338 -0.50 -20.14 -50.65
N ARG A 339 -1.77 -20.32 -50.33
CA ARG A 339 -2.33 -19.83 -49.06
C ARG A 339 -2.10 -20.92 -48.03
N ALA A 340 -1.21 -20.66 -47.07
CA ALA A 340 -1.00 -21.55 -45.94
C ALA A 340 -1.54 -20.90 -44.67
N ALA A 341 -2.22 -21.69 -43.84
CA ALA A 341 -2.71 -21.25 -42.54
C ALA A 341 -1.97 -21.98 -41.43
N PHE A 342 -1.32 -21.21 -40.56
CA PHE A 342 -0.62 -21.71 -39.39
C PHE A 342 -1.35 -21.33 -38.12
N ARG A 343 -1.09 -22.07 -37.06
CA ARG A 343 -1.45 -21.69 -35.71
C ARG A 343 -0.20 -21.79 -34.86
N CYS A 344 0.17 -20.69 -34.20
CA CYS A 344 1.20 -20.74 -33.17
C CYS A 344 0.54 -20.58 -31.80
N THR A 345 0.93 -21.42 -30.85
CA THR A 345 0.48 -21.39 -29.46
C THR A 345 1.67 -21.04 -28.59
N ALA A 346 1.65 -19.86 -27.98
CA ALA A 346 2.65 -19.42 -27.02
C ALA A 346 2.17 -19.70 -25.60
N SER A 347 3.04 -20.23 -24.75
CA SER A 347 2.70 -20.61 -23.37
C SER A 347 3.78 -20.18 -22.39
N ASN A 348 3.37 -19.61 -21.27
CA ASN A 348 4.25 -19.35 -20.13
C ASN A 348 3.53 -19.70 -18.81
N ASN A 349 4.10 -19.30 -17.68
CA ASN A 349 3.55 -19.59 -16.34
C ASN A 349 2.19 -18.94 -16.07
N ALA A 350 1.76 -17.95 -16.86
CA ALA A 350 0.44 -17.35 -16.77
C ALA A 350 -0.62 -18.12 -17.57
N GLY A 351 -0.21 -18.93 -18.55
CA GLY A 351 -1.09 -19.71 -19.43
C GLY A 351 -0.65 -19.64 -20.88
N SER A 352 -1.56 -20.02 -21.79
CA SER A 352 -1.27 -20.14 -23.22
C SER A 352 -2.24 -19.34 -24.10
N VAL A 353 -1.73 -18.78 -25.20
CA VAL A 353 -2.52 -18.07 -26.22
C VAL A 353 -2.18 -18.61 -27.61
N SER A 354 -3.21 -18.90 -28.39
CA SER A 354 -3.08 -19.39 -29.77
C SER A 354 -3.44 -18.31 -30.78
N ILE A 355 -2.59 -18.12 -31.79
CA ILE A 355 -2.75 -17.15 -32.88
C ILE A 355 -2.79 -17.90 -34.21
N ALA A 356 -3.87 -17.71 -34.96
CA ALA A 356 -3.94 -18.17 -36.35
C ALA A 356 -3.26 -17.14 -37.26
N LEU A 357 -2.39 -17.62 -38.16
CA LEU A 357 -1.64 -16.83 -39.13
C LEU A 357 -2.04 -17.22 -40.54
N GLU A 358 -2.15 -16.22 -41.40
CA GLU A 358 -2.38 -16.39 -42.84
C GLU A 358 -1.12 -15.95 -43.58
N VAL A 359 -0.54 -16.86 -44.33
CA VAL A 359 0.63 -16.61 -45.16
C VAL A 359 0.18 -16.46 -46.60
N LEU A 360 0.50 -15.30 -47.18
CA LEU A 360 0.23 -14.99 -48.58
C LEU A 360 1.55 -14.86 -49.34
N TYR A 361 1.76 -15.76 -50.29
CA TYR A 361 2.81 -15.60 -51.28
C TYR A 361 2.24 -14.89 -52.51
N ASN A 362 2.80 -13.73 -52.84
CA ASN A 362 2.47 -13.01 -54.07
C ASN A 362 3.62 -13.19 -55.04
N GLY A 363 3.51 -14.18 -55.93
CA GLY A 363 4.43 -14.37 -57.04
C GLY A 363 4.51 -13.11 -57.89
N GLN A 364 5.71 -12.54 -57.96
CA GLN A 364 6.12 -11.36 -58.74
C GLN A 364 5.18 -10.14 -58.69
N GLN A 365 5.44 -9.23 -57.75
CA GLN A 365 5.62 -7.80 -58.04
C GLN A 365 6.35 -7.12 -56.87
N GLY A 366 7.42 -6.40 -57.20
CA GLY A 366 8.50 -6.06 -56.29
C GLY A 366 8.16 -5.14 -55.11
N LEU A 367 8.82 -5.44 -54.00
CA LEU A 367 9.52 -4.53 -53.10
C LEU A 367 10.44 -5.43 -52.27
N GLU A 368 11.76 -5.24 -52.39
CA GLU A 368 12.74 -5.96 -51.57
C GLU A 368 12.48 -5.64 -50.10
N VAL A 369 12.16 -6.66 -49.31
CA VAL A 369 12.18 -6.58 -47.86
C VAL A 369 13.64 -6.77 -47.43
N PRO A 370 14.21 -5.93 -46.56
CA PRO A 370 15.61 -6.08 -46.15
C PRO A 370 15.83 -7.45 -45.54
N GLU A 371 16.84 -8.18 -46.02
CA GLU A 371 17.37 -9.34 -45.33
C GLU A 371 17.84 -8.88 -43.94
N ASP A 372 17.19 -9.38 -42.88
CA ASP A 372 17.73 -9.26 -41.53
C ASP A 372 18.81 -10.35 -41.36
N PRO A 373 20.11 -10.01 -41.29
CA PRO A 373 21.20 -10.98 -41.33
C PRO A 373 21.29 -11.86 -40.09
N LEU A 374 20.48 -11.57 -39.06
CA LEU A 374 20.55 -12.20 -37.74
C LEU A 374 19.57 -13.38 -37.58
N VAL A 375 18.85 -13.77 -38.63
CA VAL A 375 17.77 -14.76 -38.50
C VAL A 375 18.25 -16.15 -38.91
N PRO A 376 18.37 -17.11 -37.97
CA PRO A 376 18.73 -18.48 -38.32
C PRO A 376 17.62 -19.10 -39.17
N ILE A 377 17.95 -19.43 -40.41
CA ILE A 377 17.11 -20.24 -41.28
C ILE A 377 17.01 -21.64 -40.62
N PRO A 378 15.82 -22.22 -40.44
CA PRO A 378 15.68 -23.58 -39.93
C PRO A 378 16.56 -24.55 -40.72
N THR A 379 17.53 -25.19 -40.05
CA THR A 379 18.54 -26.07 -40.67
C THR A 379 18.12 -27.53 -40.72
N GLN A 380 17.12 -27.94 -39.92
CA GLN A 380 16.58 -29.29 -39.96
C GLN A 380 15.35 -29.34 -40.86
N CYS A 381 15.62 -29.86 -42.04
CA CYS A 381 14.75 -30.78 -42.72
C CYS A 381 15.50 -32.13 -42.77
#